data_AF-A0A1G7VBB6-F1
#
_entry.id   AF-A0A1G7VBB6-F1
#
_cell.length_a   1.000
_cell.length_b   1.000
_cell.length_c   1.000
_cell.angle_alpha   90.00
_cell.angle_beta   90.00
_cell.angle_gamma   90.00
#
_symmetry.space_group_name_H-M   'P 1'
#
loop_
_entity.id
_entity.type
_entity.pdbx_description
1 polymer ?
#
loop_
_entity_poly.entity_id
_entity_poly.type
_entity_poly.pdbx_seq_one_letter_code
_entity_poly.pdbx_strand_id
1 'polypeptide(L)'
;MRFDPGFDQPFSLFENPRFDIADTRPPIVLARPLAFRENAVAGEAVGEVVALDGVFGSGVADLSLGGPGSAWFSVDDGGTVRLTEAGADSPLNDFETGPNEATLQVTATDAAGNTSRARTLIIETRNEPGDERPDTRPGDGGDGEATLDLSFVGDALAGARDRIADAFDAAWKAWTETFDLATDSQIDIAVDTTETAEADTIATARANLLDTGKTTADGQDLVRSEVVQELRDGRERRPDEPDAYVTFARDLSQFAFGDGTEANRFDAETILKHELGHVLGFTATGPFDGAQTAFEAGTETSFFAGLTFEGETAGEVALANDAHLTEGLMAPSIGPGQEKAIGRTDLEVLADLGVPVADDALDTSQSDPLIA
;
A
#
# COMPACT_ATOMS: atom_id res chain seq x y z
N MET A 1 -31.34 86.87 22.09
CA MET A 1 -30.96 85.96 21.00
C MET A 1 -31.74 84.68 21.20
N ARG A 2 -32.54 84.30 20.19
CA ARG A 2 -33.39 83.10 20.19
C ARG A 2 -32.49 81.87 20.05
N PHE A 3 -32.66 80.89 20.94
CA PHE A 3 -32.28 79.51 20.66
C PHE A 3 -33.57 78.77 20.30
N ASP A 4 -33.54 78.18 19.11
CA ASP A 4 -34.65 77.53 18.40
C ASP A 4 -34.98 76.17 19.06
N PRO A 5 -36.26 75.84 19.31
CA PRO A 5 -36.66 74.52 19.77
C PRO A 5 -36.97 73.64 18.55
N GLY A 6 -36.18 72.60 18.32
CA GLY A 6 -36.53 71.60 17.34
C GLY A 6 -35.36 70.74 16.88
N PHE A 7 -35.12 69.64 17.61
CA PHE A 7 -34.96 68.35 16.95
C PHE A 7 -35.31 67.26 17.95
N ASP A 8 -36.59 66.91 17.90
CA ASP A 8 -37.19 65.72 18.48
C ASP A 8 -36.68 64.51 17.67
N GLN A 9 -35.83 63.68 18.26
CA GLN A 9 -35.65 62.29 17.83
C GLN A 9 -35.61 61.44 19.12
N PRO A 10 -36.54 60.49 19.30
CA PRO A 10 -36.55 59.64 20.48
C PRO A 10 -35.34 58.71 20.47
N PHE A 11 -34.69 58.58 21.63
CA PHE A 11 -33.78 57.48 21.90
C PHE A 11 -34.52 56.16 21.68
N SER A 12 -34.28 55.50 20.55
CA SER A 12 -34.64 54.10 20.35
C SER A 12 -33.72 53.25 21.23
N LEU A 13 -34.25 52.74 22.33
CA LEU A 13 -33.57 51.80 23.23
C LEU A 13 -33.71 50.33 22.74
N PHE A 14 -33.86 50.08 21.44
CA PHE A 14 -34.10 48.73 20.90
C PHE A 14 -33.25 48.34 19.68
N GLU A 15 -32.08 48.92 19.48
CA GLU A 15 -31.06 48.28 18.66
C GLU A 15 -30.00 47.69 19.57
N ASN A 16 -30.21 46.44 19.98
CA ASN A 16 -29.10 45.59 20.39
C ASN A 16 -28.06 45.65 19.25
N PRO A 17 -26.82 46.13 19.47
CA PRO A 17 -25.76 45.82 18.55
C PRO A 17 -25.59 44.30 18.64
N ARG A 18 -26.16 43.57 17.68
CA ARG A 18 -25.78 42.17 17.47
C ARG A 18 -24.30 42.24 17.12
N PHE A 19 -23.44 41.83 18.04
CA PHE A 19 -22.13 41.37 17.68
C PHE A 19 -22.34 40.08 16.88
N ASP A 20 -22.52 40.20 15.56
CA ASP A 20 -22.29 39.07 14.67
C ASP A 20 -20.80 38.79 14.76
N ILE A 21 -20.43 37.76 15.53
CA ILE A 21 -19.10 37.16 15.42
C ILE A 21 -19.14 36.42 14.08
N ALA A 22 -18.70 37.10 13.02
CA ALA A 22 -18.53 36.47 11.72
C ALA A 22 -17.50 35.35 11.86
N ASP A 23 -17.87 34.15 11.43
CA ASP A 23 -16.92 33.06 11.34
C ASP A 23 -15.91 33.35 10.22
N THR A 24 -14.63 33.16 10.54
CA THR A 24 -13.49 33.50 9.68
C THR A 24 -12.50 32.36 9.55
N ARG A 25 -12.80 31.20 10.15
CA ARG A 25 -11.88 30.06 10.18
C ARG A 25 -12.39 29.01 9.21
N PRO A 26 -11.58 28.59 8.23
CA PRO A 26 -12.00 27.54 7.31
C PRO A 26 -12.07 26.18 8.02
N PRO A 27 -12.86 25.24 7.46
CA PRO A 27 -12.86 23.85 7.88
C PRO A 27 -11.49 23.18 7.69
N ILE A 28 -11.31 22.05 8.36
CA ILE A 28 -10.18 21.13 8.17
C ILE A 28 -10.69 19.87 7.48
N VAL A 29 -10.02 19.46 6.41
CA VAL A 29 -10.32 18.21 5.69
C VAL A 29 -9.34 17.13 6.09
N LEU A 30 -9.87 15.95 6.39
CA LEU A 30 -9.15 14.70 6.61
C LEU A 30 -9.49 13.77 5.45
N ALA A 31 -8.52 13.54 4.57
CA ALA A 31 -8.62 12.63 3.43
C ALA A 31 -7.64 11.47 3.64
N ARG A 32 -8.14 10.26 3.42
CA ARG A 32 -7.36 9.02 3.38
C ARG A 32 -7.55 8.38 2.00
N PRO A 33 -6.64 7.49 1.56
CA PRO A 33 -6.86 6.72 0.34
C PRO A 33 -8.21 5.99 0.40
N LEU A 34 -8.86 5.88 -0.76
CA LEU A 34 -10.08 5.10 -0.95
C LEU A 34 -9.83 4.07 -2.06
N ALA A 35 -10.64 3.03 -2.10
CA ALA A 35 -10.61 2.05 -3.17
C ALA A 35 -12.02 1.61 -3.57
N PHE A 36 -12.21 1.28 -4.84
CA PHE A 36 -13.44 0.68 -5.36
C PHE A 36 -13.09 -0.43 -6.36
N ARG A 37 -13.98 -1.41 -6.54
CA ARG A 37 -13.80 -2.42 -7.60
C ARG A 37 -14.15 -1.81 -8.95
N GLU A 38 -13.46 -2.24 -10.01
CA GLU A 38 -13.81 -1.90 -11.40
C GLU A 38 -15.21 -2.38 -11.78
N ASN A 39 -15.67 -2.03 -12.99
CA ASN A 39 -17.05 -2.21 -13.45
C ASN A 39 -18.11 -1.62 -12.54
N ALA A 40 -17.69 -0.77 -11.60
CA ALA A 40 -18.58 -0.09 -10.70
C ALA A 40 -19.56 0.77 -11.51
N VAL A 41 -20.80 0.73 -11.08
CA VAL A 41 -21.86 1.46 -11.78
C VAL A 41 -21.92 2.90 -11.30
N ALA A 42 -22.41 3.79 -12.16
CA ALA A 42 -22.61 5.19 -11.80
C ALA A 42 -23.46 5.31 -10.52
N GLY A 43 -22.94 6.07 -9.55
CA GLY A 43 -23.55 6.27 -8.24
C GLY A 43 -23.06 5.31 -7.16
N GLU A 44 -22.22 4.33 -7.47
CA GLU A 44 -21.61 3.43 -6.48
C GLU A 44 -20.77 4.21 -5.45
N ALA A 45 -20.84 3.81 -4.18
CA ALA A 45 -20.10 4.46 -3.10
C ALA A 45 -18.65 3.96 -3.07
N VAL A 46 -17.70 4.89 -3.15
CA VAL A 46 -16.26 4.62 -3.15
C VAL A 46 -15.68 4.75 -1.73
N GLY A 47 -16.24 5.64 -0.91
CA GLY A 47 -15.81 5.83 0.47
C GLY A 47 -16.21 7.17 1.04
N GLU A 48 -15.54 7.60 2.10
CA GLU A 48 -15.86 8.84 2.82
C GLU A 48 -14.64 9.74 3.03
N VAL A 49 -14.84 11.05 2.89
CA VAL A 49 -13.93 12.10 3.35
C VAL A 49 -14.55 12.82 4.54
N VAL A 50 -13.73 13.22 5.51
CA VAL A 50 -14.25 13.89 6.71
C VAL A 50 -13.81 15.35 6.70
N ALA A 51 -14.77 16.26 6.85
CA ALA A 51 -14.49 17.67 7.10
C ALA A 51 -15.04 18.09 8.47
N LEU A 52 -14.22 18.85 9.20
CA LEU A 52 -14.56 19.35 10.52
C LEU A 52 -14.47 20.87 10.52
N ASP A 53 -15.54 21.50 10.98
CA ASP A 53 -15.53 22.91 11.33
C ASP A 53 -15.57 23.04 12.86
N GLY A 54 -14.82 24.00 13.39
CA GLY A 54 -14.56 24.11 14.83
C GLY A 54 -15.84 24.26 15.65
N VAL A 55 -15.76 24.07 16.97
CA VAL A 55 -16.92 24.13 17.90
C VAL A 55 -17.69 25.48 17.86
N PHE A 56 -17.05 26.54 17.36
CA PHE A 56 -17.65 27.86 17.16
C PHE A 56 -17.77 28.24 15.68
N GLY A 57 -17.57 27.29 14.78
CA GLY A 57 -17.69 27.46 13.35
C GLY A 57 -19.14 27.43 12.86
N SER A 58 -19.33 27.86 11.63
CA SER A 58 -20.61 27.97 10.95
C SER A 58 -21.12 26.64 10.35
N GLY A 59 -20.30 25.59 10.40
CA GLY A 59 -20.54 24.26 9.88
C GLY A 59 -20.04 24.11 8.45
N VAL A 60 -19.62 22.89 8.09
CA VAL A 60 -19.25 22.55 6.71
C VAL A 60 -20.51 22.63 5.85
N ALA A 61 -20.45 23.42 4.78
CA ALA A 61 -21.57 23.64 3.87
C ALA A 61 -21.39 22.93 2.52
N ASP A 62 -20.14 22.73 2.08
CA ASP A 62 -19.81 22.11 0.80
C ASP A 62 -18.47 21.38 0.89
N LEU A 63 -18.38 20.27 0.16
CA LEU A 63 -17.16 19.54 -0.13
C LEU A 63 -16.97 19.51 -1.64
N SER A 64 -15.74 19.72 -2.11
CA SER A 64 -15.47 19.73 -3.55
C SER A 64 -14.22 18.94 -3.90
N LEU A 65 -14.28 18.24 -5.03
CA LEU A 65 -13.17 17.51 -5.63
C LEU A 65 -12.59 18.31 -6.81
N GLY A 66 -11.27 18.34 -6.90
CA GLY A 66 -10.53 18.97 -7.99
C GLY A 66 -9.33 18.11 -8.42
N GLY A 67 -8.66 18.55 -9.48
CA GLY A 67 -7.53 17.83 -10.08
C GLY A 67 -7.93 16.92 -11.25
N PRO A 68 -6.95 16.30 -11.93
CA PRO A 68 -7.21 15.35 -13.01
C PRO A 68 -8.05 14.17 -12.53
N GLY A 69 -9.09 13.81 -13.27
CA GLY A 69 -10.00 12.72 -12.89
C GLY A 69 -11.11 13.11 -11.91
N SER A 70 -11.16 14.36 -11.42
CA SER A 70 -12.22 14.78 -10.48
C SER A 70 -13.63 14.71 -11.08
N ALA A 71 -13.77 14.66 -12.40
CA ALA A 71 -15.04 14.45 -13.09
C ALA A 71 -15.57 13.00 -12.96
N TRP A 72 -14.70 12.04 -12.66
CA TRP A 72 -15.05 10.63 -12.46
C TRP A 72 -15.70 10.37 -11.11
N PHE A 73 -15.56 11.30 -10.17
CA PHE A 73 -16.07 11.17 -8.81
C PHE A 73 -16.93 12.37 -8.42
N SER A 74 -17.83 12.16 -7.48
CA SER A 74 -18.63 13.19 -6.83
C SER A 74 -18.48 13.03 -5.33
N VAL A 75 -18.61 14.12 -4.58
CA VAL A 75 -18.66 14.12 -3.12
C VAL A 75 -19.91 14.88 -2.69
N ASP A 76 -20.64 14.36 -1.71
CA ASP A 76 -21.76 15.07 -1.11
C ASP A 76 -21.35 15.86 0.14
N ASP A 77 -22.24 16.72 0.65
CA ASP A 77 -21.99 17.56 1.83
C ASP A 77 -21.73 16.73 3.11
N GLY A 78 -22.08 15.44 3.10
CA GLY A 78 -21.79 14.48 4.17
C GLY A 78 -20.42 13.81 4.04
N GLY A 79 -19.73 14.00 2.92
CA GLY A 79 -18.43 13.42 2.63
C GLY A 79 -18.45 12.09 1.90
N THR A 80 -19.61 11.60 1.47
CA THR A 80 -19.67 10.36 0.69
C THR A 80 -19.14 10.61 -0.72
N VAL A 81 -18.09 9.88 -1.10
CA VAL A 81 -17.54 9.88 -2.45
C VAL A 81 -18.21 8.80 -3.28
N ARG A 82 -18.67 9.15 -4.50
CA ARG A 82 -19.33 8.24 -5.42
C ARG A 82 -18.77 8.32 -6.83
N LEU A 83 -18.78 7.20 -7.55
CA LEU A 83 -18.44 7.16 -8.96
C LEU A 83 -19.52 7.89 -9.79
N THR A 84 -19.13 8.74 -10.73
CA THR A 84 -20.07 9.41 -11.64
C THR A 84 -20.34 8.57 -12.88
N GLU A 85 -21.26 9.01 -13.73
CA GLU A 85 -21.46 8.41 -15.07
C GLU A 85 -20.18 8.48 -15.91
N ALA A 86 -19.46 9.61 -15.85
CA ALA A 86 -18.18 9.75 -16.53
C ALA A 86 -17.08 8.87 -15.93
N GLY A 87 -17.17 8.55 -14.63
CA GLY A 87 -16.27 7.61 -13.96
C GLY A 87 -16.55 6.16 -14.35
N ALA A 88 -17.82 5.78 -14.42
CA ALA A 88 -18.24 4.46 -14.86
C ALA A 88 -17.81 4.15 -16.31
N ASP A 89 -17.83 5.16 -17.19
CA ASP A 89 -17.34 5.08 -18.57
C ASP A 89 -15.83 5.34 -18.72
N SER A 90 -15.12 5.65 -17.62
CA SER A 90 -13.71 6.02 -17.69
C SER A 90 -12.81 4.78 -17.79
N PRO A 91 -11.61 4.91 -18.40
CA PRO A 91 -10.61 3.85 -18.32
C PRO A 91 -10.18 3.54 -16.90
N LEU A 92 -10.44 4.39 -15.90
CA LEU A 92 -10.14 4.05 -14.50
C LEU A 92 -11.03 2.90 -14.00
N ASN A 93 -12.21 2.71 -14.57
CA ASN A 93 -13.18 1.69 -14.16
C ASN A 93 -13.05 0.37 -14.96
N ASP A 94 -11.90 0.18 -15.60
CA ASP A 94 -11.49 -1.02 -16.35
C ASP A 94 -10.01 -1.22 -15.96
N PHE A 95 -9.76 -2.19 -15.08
CA PHE A 95 -8.49 -2.41 -14.43
C PHE A 95 -7.42 -2.88 -15.43
N GLU A 96 -7.80 -3.62 -16.46
CA GLU A 96 -6.86 -4.16 -17.46
C GLU A 96 -6.34 -3.09 -18.42
N THR A 97 -7.11 -2.03 -18.68
CA THR A 97 -6.75 -0.98 -19.65
C THR A 97 -6.50 0.38 -19.00
N GLY A 98 -6.82 0.50 -17.72
CA GLY A 98 -6.82 1.72 -16.95
C GLY A 98 -5.49 2.15 -16.35
N PRO A 99 -5.46 3.38 -15.78
CA PRO A 99 -4.39 3.83 -14.90
C PRO A 99 -4.47 3.24 -13.48
N ASN A 100 -5.58 2.57 -13.13
CA ASN A 100 -5.87 1.88 -11.85
C ASN A 100 -5.80 2.76 -10.58
N GLU A 101 -5.53 4.04 -10.74
CA GLU A 101 -5.48 5.02 -9.67
C GLU A 101 -5.83 6.44 -10.18
N ALA A 102 -6.53 7.21 -9.35
CA ALA A 102 -6.72 8.65 -9.53
C ALA A 102 -6.22 9.42 -8.30
N THR A 103 -5.45 10.48 -8.55
CA THR A 103 -5.02 11.44 -7.51
C THR A 103 -5.83 12.74 -7.62
N LEU A 104 -6.69 12.97 -6.65
CA LEU A 104 -7.58 14.12 -6.55
C LEU A 104 -7.14 15.09 -5.44
N GLN A 105 -7.80 16.24 -5.42
CA GLN A 105 -7.70 17.24 -4.35
C GLN A 105 -9.08 17.46 -3.77
N VAL A 106 -9.22 17.42 -2.45
CA VAL A 106 -10.47 17.74 -1.75
C VAL A 106 -10.35 19.03 -0.95
N THR A 107 -11.39 19.87 -1.01
CA THR A 107 -11.55 21.07 -0.18
C THR A 107 -12.92 21.08 0.46
N ALA A 108 -13.06 21.79 1.59
CA ALA A 108 -14.33 22.05 2.24
C ALA A 108 -14.55 23.55 2.40
N THR A 109 -15.80 24.00 2.24
CA THR A 109 -16.20 25.39 2.48
C THR A 109 -17.27 25.42 3.57
N ASP A 110 -17.13 26.33 4.54
CA ASP A 110 -18.13 26.51 5.60
C ASP A 110 -19.32 27.39 5.16
N ALA A 111 -20.35 27.49 5.99
CA ALA A 111 -21.52 28.31 5.71
C ALA A 111 -21.24 29.83 5.72
N ALA A 112 -20.10 30.26 6.25
CA ALA A 112 -19.61 31.65 6.19
C ALA A 112 -18.76 31.94 4.93
N GLY A 113 -18.47 30.92 4.11
CA GLY A 113 -17.70 31.04 2.87
C GLY A 113 -16.19 30.93 3.02
N ASN A 114 -15.68 30.44 4.15
CA ASN A 114 -14.25 30.16 4.33
C ASN A 114 -13.91 28.77 3.76
N THR A 115 -12.93 28.70 2.86
CA THR A 115 -12.50 27.46 2.20
C THR A 115 -11.21 26.92 2.80
N SER A 116 -11.15 25.61 3.01
CA SER A 116 -9.98 24.88 3.50
C SER A 116 -8.81 24.93 2.51
N ARG A 117 -7.63 24.52 2.99
CA ARG A 117 -6.56 24.10 2.06
C ARG A 117 -6.99 22.82 1.34
N ALA A 118 -6.51 22.65 0.12
CA ALA A 118 -6.66 21.40 -0.62
C ALA A 118 -5.87 20.27 0.06
N ARG A 119 -6.47 19.09 0.15
CA ARG A 119 -5.82 17.86 0.62
C ARG A 119 -5.85 16.81 -0.49
N THR A 120 -4.74 16.10 -0.65
CA THR A 120 -4.67 14.99 -1.62
C THR A 120 -5.59 13.84 -1.19
N LEU A 121 -6.35 13.31 -2.15
CA LEU A 121 -7.18 12.12 -2.02
C LEU A 121 -6.74 11.14 -3.12
N ILE A 122 -6.31 9.95 -2.74
CA ILE A 122 -5.97 8.88 -3.69
C ILE A 122 -7.17 7.94 -3.77
N ILE A 123 -7.56 7.55 -4.99
CA ILE A 123 -8.59 6.55 -5.22
C ILE A 123 -8.00 5.46 -6.10
N GLU A 124 -7.88 4.25 -5.55
CA GLU A 124 -7.41 3.06 -6.27
C GLU A 124 -8.59 2.27 -6.85
N THR A 125 -8.38 1.67 -8.02
CA THR A 125 -9.29 0.69 -8.61
C THR A 125 -8.78 -0.69 -8.27
N ARG A 126 -9.66 -1.58 -7.81
CA ARG A 126 -9.37 -2.99 -7.55
C ARG A 126 -9.97 -3.84 -8.66
N ASN A 127 -9.28 -4.92 -9.00
CA ASN A 127 -9.74 -5.88 -9.98
C ASN A 127 -11.09 -6.51 -9.58
N GLU A 128 -11.95 -6.79 -10.56
CA GLU A 128 -13.13 -7.64 -10.39
C GLU A 128 -12.81 -9.04 -10.93
N PRO A 129 -12.72 -10.06 -10.05
CA PRO A 129 -12.42 -11.42 -10.51
C PRO A 129 -13.44 -11.91 -11.52
N GLY A 130 -12.97 -12.36 -12.68
CA GLY A 130 -13.80 -12.89 -13.76
C GLY A 130 -14.21 -11.89 -14.84
N ASP A 131 -13.78 -10.62 -14.76
CA ASP A 131 -13.94 -9.62 -15.85
C ASP A 131 -12.63 -9.36 -16.63
N GLU A 132 -11.73 -10.32 -16.64
CA GLU A 132 -10.48 -10.17 -17.35
C GLU A 132 -10.73 -10.05 -18.86
N ARG A 133 -9.92 -9.23 -19.53
CA ARG A 133 -9.94 -9.15 -20.99
C ARG A 133 -9.78 -10.56 -21.56
N PRO A 134 -10.68 -11.05 -22.43
CA PRO A 134 -10.62 -12.43 -22.89
C PRO A 134 -9.33 -12.68 -23.68
N ASP A 135 -8.33 -13.28 -23.04
CA ASP A 135 -7.36 -14.06 -23.76
C ASP A 135 -8.03 -15.38 -24.18
N THR A 136 -7.66 -15.84 -25.36
CA THR A 136 -8.23 -16.95 -26.09
C THR A 136 -7.99 -18.34 -25.47
N ARG A 137 -7.87 -18.45 -24.15
CA ARG A 137 -7.71 -19.73 -23.45
C ARG A 137 -8.67 -19.86 -22.25
N PRO A 138 -9.37 -20.99 -22.12
CA PRO A 138 -10.41 -21.12 -21.11
C PRO A 138 -9.88 -21.64 -19.77
N GLY A 139 -10.14 -20.91 -18.67
CA GLY A 139 -10.38 -21.50 -17.34
C GLY A 139 -9.89 -20.73 -16.11
N ASP A 140 -10.83 -20.03 -15.46
CA ASP A 140 -11.00 -19.73 -14.01
C ASP A 140 -10.15 -18.67 -13.29
N GLY A 141 -10.79 -17.49 -13.07
CA GLY A 141 -10.60 -16.51 -11.98
C GLY A 141 -9.19 -15.96 -11.73
N GLY A 142 -8.90 -14.72 -12.17
CA GLY A 142 -7.59 -14.09 -11.97
C GLY A 142 -6.45 -14.98 -12.49
N ASP A 143 -6.33 -15.12 -13.80
CA ASP A 143 -5.42 -16.10 -14.42
C ASP A 143 -3.96 -15.64 -14.56
N GLY A 144 -3.61 -14.49 -13.97
CA GLY A 144 -2.25 -13.99 -13.96
C GLY A 144 -1.32 -14.89 -13.16
N GLU A 145 -0.36 -15.51 -13.83
CA GLU A 145 0.71 -16.28 -13.18
C GLU A 145 1.95 -15.40 -13.01
N ALA A 146 2.43 -15.25 -11.77
CA ALA A 146 3.76 -14.70 -11.54
C ALA A 146 4.79 -15.83 -11.52
N THR A 147 5.67 -15.86 -12.51
CA THR A 147 6.76 -16.84 -12.63
C THR A 147 8.10 -16.21 -12.26
N LEU A 148 9.07 -17.04 -11.87
CA LEU A 148 10.46 -16.59 -11.67
C LEU A 148 11.33 -17.01 -12.85
N ASP A 149 12.17 -16.10 -13.34
CA ASP A 149 13.39 -16.46 -14.07
C ASP A 149 14.62 -16.21 -13.18
N LEU A 150 15.45 -17.24 -13.04
CA LEU A 150 16.62 -17.21 -12.16
C LEU A 150 17.90 -17.13 -12.96
N SER A 151 18.64 -16.04 -12.76
CA SER A 151 20.01 -15.91 -13.25
C SER A 151 21.00 -16.18 -12.11
N PHE A 152 22.02 -17.01 -12.36
CA PHE A 152 23.04 -17.33 -11.36
C PHE A 152 24.33 -16.57 -11.64
N VAL A 153 24.76 -15.76 -10.69
CA VAL A 153 25.98 -14.98 -10.78
C VAL A 153 27.19 -15.90 -10.55
N GLY A 154 28.04 -16.02 -11.57
CA GLY A 154 29.25 -16.83 -11.51
C GLY A 154 29.03 -18.34 -11.37
N ASP A 155 30.12 -19.05 -11.04
CA ASP A 155 30.16 -20.52 -11.04
C ASP A 155 30.07 -21.15 -9.65
N ALA A 156 30.12 -20.35 -8.57
CA ALA A 156 30.14 -20.84 -7.20
C ALA A 156 28.90 -21.69 -6.85
N LEU A 157 27.75 -21.35 -7.45
CA LEU A 157 26.48 -22.04 -7.26
C LEU A 157 26.23 -23.17 -8.26
N ALA A 158 27.13 -23.42 -9.22
CA ALA A 158 26.88 -24.31 -10.36
C ALA A 158 26.42 -25.73 -9.95
N GLY A 159 27.01 -26.30 -8.89
CA GLY A 159 26.65 -27.63 -8.38
C GLY A 159 25.35 -27.70 -7.57
N ALA A 160 24.68 -26.57 -7.36
CA ALA A 160 23.52 -26.41 -6.50
C ALA A 160 22.34 -25.70 -7.19
N ARG A 161 22.46 -25.32 -8.48
CA ARG A 161 21.45 -24.51 -9.17
C ARG A 161 20.06 -25.14 -9.14
N ASP A 162 19.95 -26.42 -9.50
CA ASP A 162 18.65 -27.11 -9.55
C ASP A 162 17.93 -27.08 -8.20
N ARG A 163 18.62 -27.49 -7.12
CA ARG A 163 18.02 -27.49 -5.77
C ARG A 163 17.74 -26.10 -5.21
N ILE A 164 18.47 -25.08 -5.65
CA ILE A 164 18.19 -23.68 -5.30
C ILE A 164 16.95 -23.22 -6.07
N ALA A 165 16.86 -23.52 -7.36
CA ALA A 165 15.69 -23.20 -8.18
C ALA A 165 14.42 -23.87 -7.65
N ASP A 166 14.49 -25.15 -7.28
CA ASP A 166 13.36 -25.87 -6.66
C ASP A 166 12.89 -25.19 -5.36
N ALA A 167 13.84 -24.72 -4.53
CA ALA A 167 13.51 -24.03 -3.27
C ALA A 167 12.95 -22.62 -3.51
N PHE A 168 13.41 -21.91 -4.54
CA PHE A 168 12.83 -20.65 -4.98
C PHE A 168 11.42 -20.85 -5.52
N ASP A 169 11.20 -21.86 -6.36
CA ASP A 169 9.88 -22.19 -6.90
C ASP A 169 8.88 -22.48 -5.78
N ALA A 170 9.27 -23.31 -4.81
CA ALA A 170 8.44 -23.58 -3.63
C ALA A 170 8.16 -22.33 -2.79
N ALA A 171 9.17 -21.52 -2.52
CA ALA A 171 9.03 -20.30 -1.72
C ALA A 171 8.20 -19.23 -2.43
N TRP A 172 8.40 -19.05 -3.74
CA TRP A 172 7.67 -18.10 -4.57
C TRP A 172 6.22 -18.51 -4.71
N LYS A 173 5.97 -19.77 -5.02
CA LYS A 173 4.62 -20.34 -5.08
C LYS A 173 3.86 -20.15 -3.77
N ALA A 174 4.52 -20.32 -2.62
CA ALA A 174 3.88 -20.09 -1.32
C ALA A 174 3.39 -18.64 -1.15
N TRP A 175 4.08 -17.66 -1.74
CA TRP A 175 3.63 -16.27 -1.79
C TRP A 175 2.54 -16.06 -2.84
N THR A 176 2.76 -16.51 -4.08
CA THR A 176 1.84 -16.22 -5.19
C THR A 176 0.50 -16.94 -5.10
N GLU A 177 0.43 -18.07 -4.38
CA GLU A 177 -0.85 -18.71 -4.01
C GLU A 177 -1.73 -17.83 -3.11
N THR A 178 -1.18 -16.77 -2.52
CA THR A 178 -1.92 -15.79 -1.69
C THR A 178 -2.24 -14.49 -2.43
N PHE A 179 -1.85 -14.38 -3.71
CA PHE A 179 -2.03 -13.17 -4.51
C PHE A 179 -3.22 -13.29 -5.46
N ASP A 180 -3.80 -12.14 -5.80
CA ASP A 180 -4.85 -11.98 -6.80
C ASP A 180 -4.29 -11.15 -7.96
N LEU A 181 -3.59 -11.83 -8.87
CA LEU A 181 -2.85 -11.19 -9.96
C LEU A 181 -3.73 -11.00 -11.17
N ALA A 182 -3.79 -9.76 -11.66
CA ALA A 182 -4.58 -9.42 -12.85
C ALA A 182 -3.92 -9.83 -14.17
N THR A 183 -2.61 -10.05 -14.18
CA THR A 183 -1.84 -10.37 -15.40
C THR A 183 -0.62 -11.23 -15.09
N ASP A 184 -0.22 -12.05 -16.06
CA ASP A 184 1.06 -12.76 -16.03
C ASP A 184 2.21 -11.78 -15.78
N SER A 185 3.14 -12.18 -14.91
CA SER A 185 4.36 -11.44 -14.59
C SER A 185 5.55 -12.40 -14.63
N GLN A 186 6.70 -11.91 -15.06
CA GLN A 186 7.93 -12.69 -15.07
C GLN A 186 8.98 -11.94 -14.27
N ILE A 187 9.22 -12.41 -13.05
CA ILE A 187 10.13 -11.73 -12.13
C ILE A 187 11.53 -12.30 -12.29
N ASP A 188 12.47 -11.44 -12.64
CA ASP A 188 13.87 -11.77 -12.86
C ASP A 188 14.68 -11.63 -11.56
N ILE A 189 15.19 -12.73 -11.04
CA ILE A 189 16.03 -12.73 -9.82
C ILE A 189 17.45 -13.18 -10.13
N ALA A 190 18.41 -12.32 -9.81
CA ALA A 190 19.82 -12.68 -9.78
C ALA A 190 20.21 -13.30 -8.44
N VAL A 191 20.70 -14.54 -8.49
CA VAL A 191 21.13 -15.31 -7.33
C VAL A 191 22.65 -15.37 -7.28
N ASP A 192 23.23 -14.93 -6.16
CA ASP A 192 24.67 -14.97 -5.91
C ASP A 192 24.99 -15.58 -4.52
N THR A 193 26.27 -15.72 -4.21
CA THR A 193 26.77 -16.09 -2.90
C THR A 193 27.98 -15.26 -2.53
N THR A 194 28.13 -14.98 -1.24
CA THR A 194 29.29 -14.26 -0.72
C THR A 194 29.84 -14.92 0.53
N GLU A 195 31.16 -14.97 0.64
CA GLU A 195 31.86 -15.38 1.86
C GLU A 195 32.21 -14.19 2.76
N THR A 196 31.90 -12.96 2.35
CA THR A 196 32.31 -11.73 3.05
C THR A 196 31.20 -11.08 3.87
N ALA A 197 30.03 -11.72 3.99
CA ALA A 197 28.93 -11.22 4.79
C ALA A 197 29.27 -11.21 6.29
N GLU A 198 28.50 -10.45 7.07
CA GLU A 198 28.65 -10.45 8.52
C GLU A 198 28.40 -11.83 9.13
N ALA A 199 29.03 -12.10 10.27
CA ALA A 199 29.07 -13.43 10.87
C ALA A 199 27.70 -14.00 11.27
N ASP A 200 26.62 -13.21 11.24
CA ASP A 200 25.25 -13.59 11.59
C ASP A 200 24.28 -13.60 10.39
N THR A 201 24.62 -12.99 9.24
CA THR A 201 23.77 -12.95 8.05
C THR A 201 23.63 -14.33 7.40
N ILE A 202 22.41 -14.77 7.09
CA ILE A 202 22.15 -16.08 6.48
C ILE A 202 22.02 -15.95 4.96
N ALA A 203 21.16 -15.04 4.52
CA ALA A 203 21.02 -14.57 3.17
C ALA A 203 20.65 -13.07 3.22
N THR A 204 20.62 -12.44 2.05
CA THR A 204 20.11 -11.08 1.90
C THR A 204 19.37 -10.97 0.58
N ALA A 205 18.26 -10.24 0.59
CA ALA A 205 17.55 -9.86 -0.61
C ALA A 205 17.41 -8.35 -0.75
N ARG A 206 17.44 -7.89 -1.99
CA ARG A 206 17.11 -6.52 -2.36
C ARG A 206 16.37 -6.52 -3.70
N ALA A 207 15.22 -5.87 -3.75
CA ALA A 207 14.62 -5.47 -5.02
C ALA A 207 15.27 -4.18 -5.50
N ASN A 208 15.26 -3.96 -6.81
CA ASN A 208 15.39 -2.61 -7.30
C ASN A 208 14.17 -1.78 -6.91
N LEU A 209 14.37 -0.47 -6.81
CA LEU A 209 13.33 0.47 -6.42
C LEU A 209 12.97 1.38 -7.59
N LEU A 210 11.67 1.54 -7.81
CA LEU A 210 11.07 2.46 -8.76
C LEU A 210 10.53 3.68 -8.03
N ASP A 211 10.78 4.85 -8.61
CA ASP A 211 10.10 6.08 -8.23
C ASP A 211 8.63 5.99 -8.62
N THR A 212 7.74 6.15 -7.64
CA THR A 212 6.29 6.13 -7.85
C THR A 212 5.77 7.46 -8.41
N GLY A 213 6.61 8.50 -8.48
CA GLY A 213 6.24 9.87 -8.81
C GLY A 213 5.46 10.58 -7.69
N LYS A 214 5.35 9.95 -6.52
CA LYS A 214 4.66 10.48 -5.33
C LYS A 214 5.68 10.90 -4.27
N THR A 215 5.20 11.62 -3.27
CA THR A 215 6.00 11.99 -2.10
C THR A 215 5.30 11.57 -0.81
N THR A 216 6.09 11.20 0.19
CA THR A 216 5.61 10.93 1.55
C THR A 216 5.11 12.20 2.22
N ALA A 217 4.43 12.08 3.37
CA ALA A 217 3.92 13.22 4.12
C ALA A 217 5.02 14.23 4.51
N ASP A 218 6.24 13.73 4.72
CA ASP A 218 7.42 14.53 5.06
C ASP A 218 8.16 15.07 3.83
N GLY A 219 7.66 14.79 2.62
CA GLY A 219 8.13 15.34 1.36
C GLY A 219 9.32 14.61 0.75
N GLN A 220 9.59 13.36 1.15
CA GLN A 220 10.57 12.49 0.50
C GLN A 220 9.94 11.78 -0.71
N ASP A 221 10.73 11.46 -1.72
CA ASP A 221 10.22 10.72 -2.89
C ASP A 221 9.80 9.31 -2.46
N LEU A 222 8.60 8.89 -2.84
CA LEU A 222 8.09 7.57 -2.50
C LEU A 222 8.56 6.58 -3.56
N VAL A 223 9.29 5.56 -3.12
CA VAL A 223 9.77 4.47 -3.98
C VAL A 223 9.11 3.15 -3.60
N ARG A 224 9.06 2.22 -4.55
CA ARG A 224 8.48 0.89 -4.40
C ARG A 224 9.37 -0.15 -5.05
N SER A 225 9.35 -1.38 -4.53
CA SER A 225 9.93 -2.54 -5.22
C SER A 225 9.41 -2.65 -6.65
N GLU A 226 10.34 -2.80 -7.60
CA GLU A 226 10.02 -3.07 -9.00
C GLU A 226 9.15 -4.32 -9.16
N VAL A 227 9.48 -5.39 -8.42
CA VAL A 227 8.71 -6.62 -8.39
C VAL A 227 7.26 -6.36 -8.01
N VAL A 228 7.01 -5.57 -6.95
CA VAL A 228 5.63 -5.24 -6.54
C VAL A 228 4.91 -4.46 -7.62
N GLN A 229 5.62 -3.53 -8.27
CA GLN A 229 5.02 -2.74 -9.33
C GLN A 229 4.68 -3.61 -10.55
N GLU A 230 5.53 -4.57 -10.90
CA GLU A 230 5.25 -5.54 -11.96
C GLU A 230 4.09 -6.46 -11.60
N LEU A 231 4.05 -7.03 -10.39
CA LEU A 231 2.91 -7.85 -9.95
C LEU A 231 1.56 -7.11 -10.04
N ARG A 232 1.56 -5.77 -9.94
CA ARG A 232 0.34 -4.95 -10.07
C ARG A 232 -0.12 -4.72 -11.50
N ASP A 233 0.77 -4.75 -12.49
CA ASP A 233 0.44 -4.33 -13.86
C ASP A 233 1.00 -5.20 -15.00
N GLY A 234 1.77 -6.24 -14.69
CA GLY A 234 2.39 -7.18 -15.62
C GLY A 234 3.44 -6.57 -16.53
N ARG A 235 3.98 -5.38 -16.20
CA ARG A 235 4.91 -4.65 -17.08
C ARG A 235 6.35 -4.74 -16.59
N GLU A 236 7.13 -5.52 -17.32
CA GLU A 236 8.59 -5.46 -17.31
C GLU A 236 9.07 -4.05 -17.72
N ARG A 237 9.92 -3.45 -16.89
CA ARG A 237 10.44 -2.08 -17.04
C ARG A 237 11.92 -2.04 -17.40
N ARG A 238 12.69 -3.05 -17.01
CA ARG A 238 14.12 -3.22 -17.23
C ARG A 238 14.45 -4.65 -17.72
N PRO A 239 14.06 -5.00 -18.96
CA PRO A 239 14.29 -6.34 -19.52
C PRO A 239 15.78 -6.74 -19.69
N ASP A 240 16.72 -5.85 -19.37
CA ASP A 240 18.16 -6.08 -19.44
C ASP A 240 18.81 -6.15 -18.03
N GLU A 241 18.04 -5.97 -16.94
CA GLU A 241 18.51 -6.01 -15.56
C GLU A 241 17.57 -6.87 -14.69
N PRO A 242 18.09 -7.71 -13.79
CA PRO A 242 17.24 -8.43 -12.83
C PRO A 242 16.47 -7.47 -11.93
N ASP A 243 15.19 -7.75 -11.67
CA ASP A 243 14.33 -7.00 -10.75
C ASP A 243 14.82 -7.04 -9.30
N ALA A 244 15.39 -8.19 -8.92
CA ALA A 244 15.88 -8.40 -7.57
C ALA A 244 17.17 -9.22 -7.53
N TYR A 245 17.85 -9.12 -6.39
CA TYR A 245 19.08 -9.83 -6.10
C TYR A 245 18.92 -10.56 -4.77
N VAL A 246 19.20 -11.86 -4.77
CA VAL A 246 19.26 -12.67 -3.55
C VAL A 246 20.67 -13.24 -3.42
N THR A 247 21.28 -13.05 -2.25
CA THR A 247 22.66 -13.50 -1.99
C THR A 247 22.68 -14.44 -0.79
N PHE A 248 23.16 -15.67 -1.00
CA PHE A 248 23.47 -16.58 0.11
C PHE A 248 24.76 -16.14 0.80
N ALA A 249 24.66 -15.75 2.07
CA ALA A 249 25.77 -15.25 2.89
C ALA A 249 26.51 -16.38 3.66
N ARG A 250 26.08 -17.63 3.46
CA ARG A 250 26.58 -18.82 4.14
C ARG A 250 26.90 -19.94 3.16
N ASP A 251 27.73 -20.87 3.61
CA ASP A 251 28.02 -22.09 2.87
C ASP A 251 26.73 -22.90 2.66
N LEU A 252 26.46 -23.31 1.42
CA LEU A 252 25.24 -24.04 1.06
C LEU A 252 25.08 -25.38 1.79
N SER A 253 26.13 -25.94 2.37
CA SER A 253 26.05 -27.13 3.22
C SER A 253 25.25 -26.87 4.50
N GLN A 254 25.10 -25.61 4.92
CA GLN A 254 24.30 -25.22 6.07
C GLN A 254 22.79 -25.17 5.80
N PHE A 255 22.34 -25.31 4.55
CA PHE A 255 20.94 -25.22 4.15
C PHE A 255 20.39 -26.56 3.73
N ALA A 256 19.25 -26.98 4.26
CA ALA A 256 18.49 -28.12 3.77
C ALA A 256 17.68 -27.70 2.54
N PHE A 257 17.92 -28.35 1.41
CA PHE A 257 17.19 -28.15 0.16
C PHE A 257 16.38 -29.42 -0.10
N GLY A 258 15.06 -29.34 0.05
CA GLY A 258 14.12 -30.45 -0.12
C GLY A 258 13.21 -30.67 1.10
N ASP A 259 12.28 -31.60 0.98
CA ASP A 259 11.23 -31.80 1.98
C ASP A 259 11.78 -32.27 3.34
N GLY A 260 11.41 -31.53 4.39
CA GLY A 260 11.52 -31.95 5.78
C GLY A 260 12.63 -31.25 6.59
N THR A 261 12.32 -31.04 7.86
CA THR A 261 13.17 -30.30 8.78
C THR A 261 14.48 -31.04 9.13
N GLU A 262 15.63 -30.42 8.85
CA GLU A 262 16.92 -30.85 9.36
C GLU A 262 17.36 -30.00 10.56
N ALA A 263 17.38 -30.59 11.76
CA ALA A 263 17.60 -29.86 13.02
C ALA A 263 18.89 -29.00 13.09
N ASN A 264 19.90 -29.27 12.26
CA ASN A 264 21.19 -28.56 12.26
C ASN A 264 21.44 -27.72 11.00
N ARG A 265 20.46 -27.60 10.11
CA ARG A 265 20.56 -26.82 8.87
C ARG A 265 19.40 -25.84 8.79
N PHE A 266 19.62 -24.71 8.14
CA PHE A 266 18.55 -23.77 7.83
C PHE A 266 17.64 -24.39 6.77
N ASP A 267 16.34 -24.30 6.96
CA ASP A 267 15.39 -24.70 5.93
C ASP A 267 15.45 -23.70 4.77
N ALA A 268 15.89 -24.14 3.58
CA ALA A 268 16.15 -23.22 2.46
C ALA A 268 14.88 -22.53 1.98
N GLU A 269 13.75 -23.23 1.95
CA GLU A 269 12.46 -22.65 1.56
C GLU A 269 12.04 -21.55 2.54
N THR A 270 12.14 -21.79 3.85
CA THR A 270 11.83 -20.79 4.88
C THR A 270 12.71 -19.55 4.77
N ILE A 271 14.02 -19.72 4.55
CA ILE A 271 14.92 -18.59 4.34
C ILE A 271 14.54 -17.85 3.06
N LEU A 272 14.29 -18.55 1.96
CA LEU A 272 13.92 -17.91 0.70
C LEU A 272 12.55 -17.21 0.79
N LYS A 273 11.56 -17.75 1.49
CA LYS A 273 10.29 -17.06 1.75
C LYS A 273 10.52 -15.74 2.49
N HIS A 274 11.40 -15.74 3.48
CA HIS A 274 11.79 -14.53 4.21
C HIS A 274 12.48 -13.51 3.30
N GLU A 275 13.49 -13.93 2.55
CA GLU A 275 14.20 -13.06 1.60
C GLU A 275 13.27 -12.51 0.51
N LEU A 276 12.35 -13.32 -0.01
CA LEU A 276 11.33 -12.87 -0.96
C LEU A 276 10.36 -11.86 -0.32
N GLY A 277 10.10 -11.93 0.98
CA GLY A 277 9.36 -10.88 1.69
C GLY A 277 10.04 -9.51 1.60
N HIS A 278 11.37 -9.46 1.67
CA HIS A 278 12.12 -8.23 1.42
C HIS A 278 12.04 -7.76 -0.04
N VAL A 279 12.02 -8.69 -1.00
CA VAL A 279 11.78 -8.37 -2.42
C VAL A 279 10.37 -7.79 -2.62
N LEU A 280 9.38 -8.32 -1.90
CA LEU A 280 7.97 -7.95 -2.01
C LEU A 280 7.59 -6.67 -1.24
N GLY A 281 8.50 -6.06 -0.49
CA GLY A 281 8.26 -4.72 0.07
C GLY A 281 8.68 -4.49 1.50
N PHE A 282 9.05 -5.53 2.27
CA PHE A 282 9.71 -5.35 3.56
C PHE A 282 11.13 -4.80 3.35
N THR A 283 11.24 -3.54 2.94
CA THR A 283 12.49 -2.95 2.50
C THR A 283 12.62 -1.55 3.04
N ALA A 284 13.85 -1.16 3.35
CA ALA A 284 14.18 0.17 3.83
C ALA A 284 15.34 0.73 3.00
N THR A 285 15.21 1.98 2.59
CA THR A 285 16.26 2.75 1.87
C THR A 285 17.29 3.33 2.83
N GLY A 286 16.90 3.52 4.09
CA GLY A 286 17.73 4.09 5.13
C GLY A 286 17.65 5.62 5.18
N PRO A 287 18.15 6.24 6.28
CA PRO A 287 17.76 7.59 6.70
C PRO A 287 18.27 8.76 5.83
N PHE A 288 19.05 8.51 4.77
CA PHE A 288 19.71 9.57 4.00
C PHE A 288 19.56 9.44 2.47
N ASP A 289 18.72 8.52 1.98
CA ASP A 289 18.65 8.24 0.54
C ASP A 289 17.79 9.24 -0.24
N GLY A 290 17.13 10.19 0.45
CA GLY A 290 16.25 11.19 -0.17
C GLY A 290 14.91 10.63 -0.66
N ALA A 291 14.80 9.31 -0.75
CA ALA A 291 13.58 8.55 -0.95
C ALA A 291 13.16 7.82 0.33
N GLN A 292 11.93 7.31 0.34
CA GLN A 292 11.39 6.41 1.35
C GLN A 292 10.52 5.35 0.67
N THR A 293 10.54 4.15 1.21
CA THR A 293 9.57 3.11 0.85
C THR A 293 8.23 3.37 1.54
N ALA A 294 7.16 2.72 1.08
CA ALA A 294 5.88 2.73 1.80
C ALA A 294 6.01 2.13 3.22
N PHE A 295 6.92 1.17 3.40
CA PHE A 295 7.19 0.56 4.70
C PHE A 295 7.80 1.57 5.69
N GLU A 296 8.83 2.30 5.24
CA GLU A 296 9.45 3.37 6.04
C GLU A 296 8.48 4.50 6.33
N ALA A 297 7.65 4.88 5.35
CA ALA A 297 6.64 5.92 5.51
C ALA A 297 5.53 5.54 6.51
N GLY A 298 5.22 4.25 6.62
CA GLY A 298 4.31 3.70 7.62
C GLY A 298 4.98 3.38 8.96
N THR A 299 6.30 3.56 9.09
CA THR A 299 7.01 3.24 10.32
C THR A 299 6.99 4.42 11.31
N GLU A 300 6.48 4.17 12.51
CA GLU A 300 6.42 5.14 13.61
C GLU A 300 7.19 4.66 14.85
N THR A 301 7.46 5.60 15.76
CA THR A 301 8.01 5.28 17.09
C THR A 301 6.89 5.35 18.14
N SER A 302 6.41 4.19 18.57
CA SER A 302 5.48 4.03 19.69
C SER A 302 6.20 4.13 21.04
N PHE A 303 5.64 4.92 21.97
CA PHE A 303 6.18 5.08 23.32
C PHE A 303 6.18 3.77 24.13
N PHE A 304 5.25 2.85 23.85
CA PHE A 304 5.10 1.60 24.58
C PHE A 304 5.61 0.37 23.82
N ALA A 305 5.53 0.37 22.49
CA ALA A 305 5.87 -0.77 21.65
C ALA A 305 7.24 -0.67 20.95
N GLY A 306 7.90 0.49 20.97
CA GLY A 306 9.14 0.69 20.21
C GLY A 306 8.84 1.11 18.77
N LEU A 307 9.46 0.47 17.78
CA LEU A 307 9.15 0.74 16.37
C LEU A 307 7.88 -0.03 15.96
N THR A 308 6.99 0.62 15.24
CA THR A 308 5.75 0.01 14.71
C THR A 308 5.56 0.39 13.25
N PHE A 309 4.92 -0.48 12.47
CA PHE A 309 4.36 -0.17 11.16
C PHE A 309 2.85 0.05 11.33
N GLU A 310 2.33 1.12 10.75
CA GLU A 310 0.91 1.46 10.73
C GLU A 310 0.35 1.35 9.31
N GLY A 311 -0.55 0.40 9.12
CA GLY A 311 -1.20 0.15 7.83
C GLY A 311 -2.73 0.12 7.95
N GLU A 312 -3.44 0.29 6.82
CA GLU A 312 -4.90 0.25 6.80
C GLU A 312 -5.43 -1.16 7.09
N THR A 313 -4.77 -2.16 6.50
CA THR A 313 -5.11 -3.58 6.59
C THR A 313 -4.49 -4.20 7.83
N ALA A 314 -3.19 -3.96 8.06
CA ALA A 314 -2.42 -4.55 9.16
C ALA A 314 -2.69 -3.89 10.52
N GLY A 315 -3.15 -2.63 10.53
CA GLY A 315 -3.16 -1.82 11.74
C GLY A 315 -1.75 -1.59 12.28
N GLU A 316 -1.63 -1.45 13.61
CA GLU A 316 -0.35 -1.28 14.31
C GLU A 316 0.37 -2.64 14.48
N VAL A 317 1.51 -2.80 13.81
CA VAL A 317 2.35 -4.01 13.88
C VAL A 317 3.72 -3.68 14.48
N ALA A 318 4.17 -4.46 15.46
CA ALA A 318 5.46 -4.25 16.11
C ALA A 318 6.65 -4.68 15.25
N LEU A 319 7.65 -3.80 15.13
CA LEU A 319 8.88 -4.01 14.37
C LEU A 319 10.09 -4.28 15.27
N ALA A 320 10.94 -5.22 14.85
CA ALA A 320 12.22 -5.45 15.49
C ALA A 320 13.28 -4.43 15.04
N ASN A 321 13.20 -3.99 13.77
CA ASN A 321 14.07 -3.00 13.13
C ASN A 321 13.41 -2.51 11.81
N ASP A 322 14.15 -1.74 11.01
CA ASP A 322 13.67 -0.99 9.84
C ASP A 322 13.00 -1.82 8.71
N ALA A 323 13.07 -3.16 8.73
CA ALA A 323 12.42 -4.00 7.71
C ALA A 323 11.96 -5.37 8.25
N HIS A 324 11.91 -5.54 9.58
CA HIS A 324 11.58 -6.82 10.20
C HIS A 324 10.48 -6.68 11.24
N LEU A 325 9.56 -7.63 11.22
CA LEU A 325 8.59 -7.81 12.27
C LEU A 325 9.24 -8.36 13.54
N THR A 326 8.58 -8.22 14.68
CA THR A 326 9.06 -8.85 15.93
C THR A 326 8.86 -10.37 15.94
N GLU A 327 7.84 -10.86 15.25
CA GLU A 327 7.43 -12.27 15.19
C GLU A 327 7.04 -12.66 13.76
N GLY A 328 6.75 -13.95 13.53
CA GLY A 328 6.35 -14.44 12.20
C GLY A 328 7.51 -14.75 11.26
N LEU A 329 7.20 -14.86 9.97
CA LEU A 329 8.18 -15.18 8.92
C LEU A 329 9.21 -14.06 8.80
N MET A 330 8.78 -12.80 8.80
CA MET A 330 9.64 -11.62 8.66
C MET A 330 10.36 -11.19 9.95
N ALA A 331 10.48 -12.08 10.94
CA ALA A 331 11.31 -11.85 12.12
C ALA A 331 12.81 -11.98 11.79
N PRO A 332 13.72 -11.20 12.43
CA PRO A 332 15.13 -11.11 12.05
C PRO A 332 15.97 -12.36 12.38
N SER A 333 15.36 -13.39 12.97
CA SER A 333 16.05 -14.61 13.34
C SER A 333 15.23 -15.84 12.99
N ILE A 334 15.81 -16.65 12.11
CA ILE A 334 15.33 -17.99 11.74
C ILE A 334 16.51 -18.93 11.99
N GLY A 335 16.38 -19.78 13.01
CA GLY A 335 17.40 -20.73 13.41
C GLY A 335 17.40 -22.01 12.57
N PRO A 336 18.48 -22.82 12.64
CA PRO A 336 18.49 -24.14 12.04
C PRO A 336 17.34 -25.02 12.56
N GLY A 337 16.75 -25.81 11.66
CA GLY A 337 15.61 -26.67 11.96
C GLY A 337 14.30 -25.94 12.27
N GLN A 338 14.21 -24.64 11.95
CA GLN A 338 12.96 -23.90 12.03
C GLN A 338 12.35 -23.79 10.63
N GLU A 339 11.07 -24.16 10.55
CA GLU A 339 10.22 -23.86 9.41
C GLU A 339 9.24 -22.76 9.81
N LYS A 340 9.01 -21.80 8.91
CA LYS A 340 8.00 -20.76 9.11
C LYS A 340 7.10 -20.67 7.88
N ALA A 341 5.80 -20.63 8.15
CA ALA A 341 4.80 -20.31 7.15
C ALA A 341 4.65 -18.79 7.02
N ILE A 342 4.16 -18.34 5.86
CA ILE A 342 3.70 -16.97 5.67
C ILE A 342 2.53 -16.74 6.62
N GLY A 343 2.69 -15.77 7.52
CA GLY A 343 1.68 -15.40 8.49
C GLY A 343 0.73 -14.36 7.93
N ARG A 344 -0.46 -14.29 8.54
CA ARG A 344 -1.45 -13.26 8.20
C ARG A 344 -0.89 -11.84 8.31
N THR A 345 -0.15 -11.55 9.38
CA THR A 345 0.45 -10.22 9.56
C THR A 345 1.48 -9.91 8.46
N ASP A 346 2.19 -10.92 7.95
CA ASP A 346 3.11 -10.71 6.81
C ASP A 346 2.29 -10.27 5.57
N LEU A 347 1.16 -10.92 5.31
CA LEU A 347 0.26 -10.60 4.19
C LEU A 347 -0.45 -9.25 4.33
N GLU A 348 -0.97 -8.93 5.51
CA GLU A 348 -1.65 -7.66 5.76
C GLU A 348 -0.71 -6.47 5.55
N VAL A 349 0.54 -6.59 6.02
CA VAL A 349 1.56 -5.58 5.76
C VAL A 349 1.85 -5.48 4.27
N LEU A 350 2.10 -6.60 3.57
CA LEU A 350 2.33 -6.55 2.12
C LEU A 350 1.16 -5.94 1.33
N ALA A 351 -0.07 -6.20 1.73
CA ALA A 351 -1.26 -5.57 1.15
C ALA A 351 -1.22 -4.04 1.29
N ASP A 352 -0.86 -3.54 2.47
CA ASP A 352 -0.69 -2.09 2.71
C ASP A 352 0.51 -1.49 1.94
N LEU A 353 1.51 -2.30 1.60
CA LEU A 353 2.62 -1.90 0.73
C LEU A 353 2.27 -1.95 -0.77
N GLY A 354 1.07 -2.43 -1.08
CA GLY A 354 0.51 -2.46 -2.41
C GLY A 354 0.78 -3.73 -3.21
N VAL A 355 1.17 -4.83 -2.56
CA VAL A 355 1.15 -6.17 -3.15
C VAL A 355 -0.32 -6.58 -3.37
N PRO A 356 -0.68 -7.16 -4.53
CA PRO A 356 -2.05 -7.60 -4.80
C PRO A 356 -2.37 -8.89 -4.04
N VAL A 357 -2.51 -8.81 -2.72
CA VAL A 357 -2.89 -9.94 -1.86
C VAL A 357 -4.37 -10.21 -2.02
N ALA A 358 -4.74 -11.48 -2.17
CA ALA A 358 -6.13 -11.90 -2.34
C ALA A 358 -6.95 -11.64 -1.07
N ASP A 359 -8.20 -11.19 -1.23
CA ASP A 359 -9.08 -10.87 -0.10
C ASP A 359 -9.34 -12.09 0.81
N ASP A 360 -9.39 -13.30 0.26
CA ASP A 360 -9.62 -14.54 1.00
C ASP A 360 -8.38 -15.01 1.79
N ALA A 361 -7.18 -14.64 1.35
CA ALA A 361 -5.95 -14.80 2.12
C ALA A 361 -5.91 -13.87 3.35
N LEU A 362 -6.70 -12.79 3.35
CA LEU A 362 -6.86 -11.85 4.46
C LEU A 362 -8.08 -12.14 5.35
N ASP A 363 -9.07 -12.90 4.88
CA ASP A 363 -10.31 -13.20 5.61
C ASP A 363 -10.18 -14.40 6.59
N THR A 364 -10.78 -14.24 7.78
CA THR A 364 -10.83 -15.28 8.82
C THR A 364 -12.09 -16.15 8.79
N SER A 365 -13.09 -15.80 7.98
CA SER A 365 -14.36 -16.53 7.95
C SER A 365 -14.23 -17.98 7.46
N GLN A 366 -13.18 -18.31 6.70
CA GLN A 366 -12.88 -19.68 6.26
C GLN A 366 -12.14 -20.54 7.30
N SER A 367 -11.64 -19.94 8.38
CA SER A 367 -10.92 -20.64 9.45
C SER A 367 -11.77 -20.98 10.67
N ASP A 368 -13.06 -20.61 10.69
CA ASP A 368 -13.96 -20.97 11.79
C ASP A 368 -14.62 -22.34 11.53
N PRO A 369 -14.19 -23.43 12.19
CA PRO A 369 -14.80 -24.75 12.03
C PRO A 369 -16.26 -24.81 12.55
N LEU A 370 -16.81 -23.70 13.05
CA LEU A 370 -18.21 -23.58 13.48
C LEU A 370 -19.15 -23.02 12.41
N ILE A 371 -18.64 -22.63 11.23
CA ILE A 371 -19.45 -22.27 10.06
C ILE A 371 -19.23 -23.29 8.95
N ALA A 372 -19.66 -24.53 9.17
CA ALA A 372 -19.85 -25.55 8.15
C ALA A 372 -21.18 -26.28 8.36
#